data_AF-A0A067ELC3-F1
#
_entry.id   AF-A0A067ELC3-F1
#
_cell.length_a   1.000
_cell.length_b   1.000
_cell.length_c   1.000
_cell.angle_alpha   90.00
_cell.angle_beta   90.00
_cell.angle_gamma   90.00
#
_symmetry.space_group_name_H-M   'P 1'
#
loop_
_entity.id
_entity.type
_entity.pdbx_description
1 polymer ?
#
loop_
_entity_poly.entity_id
_entity_poly.type
_entity_poly.pdbx_seq_one_letter_code
_entity_poly.pdbx_strand_id
1 'polypeptide(L)'
;MALLPEGTTELLHHDKLLLPLIKCQNVIILTATNVTELDKEWNCLIELLRSGGLSLMEPYTSKSLTTNLSDVCVKRSLACCCHY
;
A
#
# COMPACT_ATOMS: atom_id res chain seq x y z
N MET A 1 12.88 9.19 29.22
CA MET A 1 11.81 9.50 28.26
C MET A 1 12.44 9.51 26.89
N ALA A 2 12.00 8.65 25.96
CA ALA A 2 12.57 8.62 24.61
C ALA A 2 12.10 9.87 23.86
N LEU A 3 13.04 10.68 23.36
CA LEU A 3 12.71 11.78 22.46
C LEU A 3 12.30 11.18 21.12
N LEU A 4 11.13 11.57 20.62
CA LEU A 4 10.79 11.34 19.22
C LEU A 4 11.71 12.21 18.35
N PRO A 5 12.20 11.69 17.21
CA PRO A 5 13.02 12.48 16.31
C PRO A 5 12.24 13.72 15.85
N GLU A 6 12.94 14.85 15.75
CA GLU A 6 12.36 16.13 15.33
C GLU A 6 11.64 15.94 13.99
N GLY A 7 10.35 16.32 13.94
CA GLY A 7 9.50 16.15 12.76
C GLY A 7 8.46 15.03 12.86
N THR A 8 8.48 14.22 13.91
CA THR A 8 7.38 13.26 14.18
C THR A 8 6.13 14.02 14.60
N THR A 9 5.10 14.02 13.76
CA THR A 9 3.81 14.64 14.08
C THR A 9 2.89 13.71 14.84
N GLU A 10 2.92 12.40 14.56
CA GLU A 10 1.95 11.46 15.10
C GLU A 10 2.49 10.03 15.11
N LEU A 11 2.14 9.26 16.14
CA LEU A 11 2.37 7.82 16.22
C LEU A 11 1.04 7.09 16.02
N LEU A 12 0.94 6.36 14.93
CA LEU A 12 -0.24 5.60 14.55
C LEU A 12 -0.19 4.21 15.19
N HIS A 13 -0.98 4.02 16.24
CA HIS A 13 -1.05 2.77 16.98
C HIS A 13 -2.10 1.85 16.35
N HIS A 14 -1.75 0.57 16.18
CA HIS A 14 -2.67 -0.45 15.70
C HIS A 14 -2.46 -1.73 16.51
N ASP A 15 -3.55 -2.38 16.94
CA ASP A 15 -3.54 -3.55 17.83
C ASP A 15 -2.70 -4.72 17.28
N LYS A 16 -2.64 -4.84 15.95
CA LYS A 16 -1.91 -5.91 15.26
C LYS A 16 -0.39 -5.66 15.19
N LEU A 17 0.09 -4.45 15.49
CA LEU A 17 1.50 -4.07 15.37
C LEU A 17 2.15 -3.92 16.76
N LEU A 18 3.35 -4.47 16.91
CA LEU A 18 4.13 -4.34 18.15
C LEU A 18 4.73 -2.94 18.31
N LEU A 19 4.96 -2.27 17.18
CA LEU A 19 5.48 -0.90 17.12
C LEU A 19 4.47 -0.01 16.39
N PRO A 20 4.27 1.23 16.86
CA PRO A 20 3.42 2.19 16.15
C PRO A 20 4.07 2.61 14.83
N LEU A 21 3.24 2.83 13.82
CA LEU A 21 3.70 3.45 12.58
C LEU A 21 4.03 4.93 12.84
N ILE A 22 5.14 5.41 12.30
CA ILE A 22 5.59 6.79 12.52
C ILE A 22 5.09 7.66 11.37
N LYS A 23 4.34 8.72 11.71
CA LYS A 23 3.85 9.69 10.74
C LYS A 23 4.52 11.05 10.98
N CYS A 24 5.19 11.53 9.93
CA CYS A 24 5.85 12.82 9.86
C CYS A 24 5.16 13.65 8.78
N GLN A 25 4.16 14.43 9.15
CA GLN A 25 3.27 15.20 8.28
C GLN A 25 2.59 14.30 7.23
N ASN A 26 3.02 14.37 5.98
CA ASN A 26 2.52 13.58 4.85
C ASN A 26 3.37 12.34 4.56
N VAL A 27 4.41 12.09 5.35
CA VAL A 27 5.29 10.92 5.22
C VAL A 27 4.91 9.88 6.27
N ILE A 28 4.77 8.64 5.84
CA ILE A 28 4.52 7.49 6.71
C ILE A 28 5.72 6.55 6.58
N ILE A 29 6.35 6.23 7.70
CA ILE A 29 7.54 5.37 7.76
C ILE A 29 7.08 3.97 8.15
N LEU A 30 7.41 3.01 7.30
CA LEU A 30 7.21 1.57 7.53
C LEU A 30 8.56 0.96 7.88
N THR A 31 8.62 0.19 8.96
CA THR A 31 9.88 -0.34 9.51
C THR A 31 10.11 -1.82 9.23
N ALA A 32 9.25 -2.43 8.42
CA ALA A 32 9.35 -3.82 8.02
C ALA A 32 10.71 -4.21 7.44
N THR A 33 11.19 -5.38 7.88
CA THR A 33 12.43 -5.99 7.36
C THR A 33 12.16 -7.08 6.33
N ASN A 34 10.92 -7.59 6.28
CA ASN A 34 10.49 -8.65 5.38
C ASN A 34 9.23 -8.25 4.60
N VAL A 35 9.01 -8.89 3.45
CA VAL A 35 7.82 -8.66 2.61
C VAL A 35 6.52 -8.96 3.37
N THR A 36 6.51 -9.99 4.22
CA THR A 36 5.36 -10.37 5.05
C THR A 36 5.06 -9.35 6.14
N GLU A 37 6.09 -8.78 6.76
CA GLU A 37 5.94 -7.71 7.74
C GLU A 37 5.45 -6.42 7.08
N LEU A 38 5.98 -6.11 5.89
CA LEU A 38 5.58 -4.94 5.12
C LEU A 38 4.11 -5.03 4.72
N ASP A 39 3.67 -6.18 4.21
CA ASP A 39 2.26 -6.43 3.88
C ASP A 39 1.36 -6.22 5.11
N LYS A 40 1.79 -6.73 6.28
CA LYS A 40 1.05 -6.54 7.53
C LYS A 40 0.97 -5.07 7.96
N GLU A 41 2.10 -4.35 7.97
CA GLU A 41 2.14 -2.92 8.29
C GLU A 41 1.30 -2.09 7.32
N TRP A 42 1.38 -2.39 6.02
CA TRP A 42 0.61 -1.74 4.97
C TRP A 42 -0.91 -1.94 5.13
N ASN A 43 -1.34 -3.17 5.39
CA ASN A 43 -2.75 -3.47 5.65
C ASN A 43 -3.27 -2.74 6.89
N CYS A 44 -2.48 -2.69 7.98
CA CYS A 44 -2.85 -1.95 9.19
C CYS A 44 -2.97 -0.44 8.91
N LEU A 45 -2.08 0.11 8.08
CA LEU A 45 -2.16 1.50 7.65
C LEU A 45 -3.46 1.76 6.88
N ILE A 46 -3.83 0.89 5.92
CA ILE A 46 -5.09 1.03 5.18
C ILE A 46 -6.30 1.01 6.13
N GLU A 47 -6.33 0.08 7.10
CA GLU A 47 -7.40 -0.01 8.11
C GLU A 47 -7.51 1.30 8.92
N LEU A 48 -6.37 1.85 9.35
CA LEU A 48 -6.31 3.13 10.09
C LEU A 48 -6.81 4.30 9.25
N LEU A 49 -6.36 4.40 7.99
CA LEU A 49 -6.80 5.46 7.07
C LEU A 49 -8.31 5.36 6.81
N ARG A 50 -8.85 4.14 6.72
CA ARG A 50 -10.27 3.88 6.53
C ARG A 50 -11.11 4.27 7.75
N SER A 51 -10.58 4.06 8.97
CA SER A 51 -11.21 4.49 10.22
C SER A 51 -11.10 6.01 10.45
N GLY A 52 -10.06 6.65 9.91
CA GLY A 52 -9.77 8.07 10.10
C GLY A 52 -10.54 9.02 9.18
N GLY A 53 -11.50 8.53 8.39
CA GLY A 53 -12.33 9.36 7.52
C GLY A 53 -11.61 9.93 6.29
N LEU A 54 -10.39 9.45 5.98
CA LEU A 54 -9.78 9.76 4.69
C LEU A 54 -10.61 9.07 3.61
N SER A 55 -11.18 9.87 2.70
CA SER A 55 -11.94 9.37 1.56
C SER A 55 -11.02 8.47 0.74
N LEU A 56 -11.16 7.16 0.93
CA LEU A 56 -10.54 6.18 0.07
C LEU A 56 -10.99 6.54 -1.34
N MET A 57 -10.04 6.84 -2.23
CA MET A 57 -10.39 7.08 -3.64
C MET A 57 -11.13 5.85 -4.18
N GLU A 58 -11.86 6.07 -5.27
CA GLU A 58 -12.56 5.02 -5.99
C GLU A 58 -11.71 3.74 -6.13
N PRO A 59 -12.33 2.56 -5.94
CA PRO A 59 -11.59 1.31 -5.79
C PRO A 59 -10.76 1.01 -7.04
N TYR A 60 -9.44 1.04 -6.89
CA TYR A 60 -8.52 0.63 -7.95
C TYR A 60 -8.67 -0.87 -8.21
N THR A 61 -9.08 -1.23 -9.43
CA THR A 61 -9.20 -2.64 -9.85
C THR A 61 -8.08 -2.97 -10.82
N SER A 62 -7.13 -3.80 -10.37
CA SER A 62 -6.14 -4.42 -11.26
C SER A 62 -6.61 -5.81 -11.67
N LYS A 63 -6.57 -6.11 -12.97
CA LYS A 63 -6.81 -7.45 -13.50
C LYS A 63 -5.51 -7.97 -14.11
N SER A 64 -4.96 -9.04 -13.55
CA SER A 64 -3.81 -9.74 -14.12
C SER A 64 -4.28 -10.96 -14.91
N LEU A 65 -3.73 -11.14 -16.12
CA LEU A 65 -3.97 -12.30 -16.97
C LEU A 65 -2.63 -12.97 -17.25
N THR A 66 -2.48 -14.23 -16.83
CA THR A 66 -1.31 -15.04 -17.15
C THR A 66 -1.64 -15.93 -18.34
N THR A 67 -0.88 -15.81 -19.43
CA THR A 67 -1.03 -16.65 -20.62
C THR A 67 0.25 -17.42 -20.90
N ASN A 68 0.13 -18.65 -21.43
CA ASN A 68 1.29 -19.42 -21.92
C ASN A 68 1.79 -18.93 -23.30
N LEU A 69 1.19 -17.87 -23.84
CA LEU A 69 1.58 -17.27 -25.12
C LEU A 69 2.70 -16.26 -24.89
N SER A 70 3.62 -16.15 -25.86
CA SER A 70 4.67 -15.13 -25.83
C SER A 70 4.09 -13.72 -25.92
N ASP A 71 4.79 -12.75 -25.34
CA ASP A 71 4.36 -11.34 -25.32
C ASP A 71 4.06 -10.77 -26.72
N VAL A 72 4.76 -11.25 -27.76
CA VAL A 72 4.55 -10.84 -29.14
C VAL A 72 3.20 -11.31 -29.68
N CYS A 73 2.79 -12.55 -29.36
CA CYS A 73 1.50 -13.09 -29.73
C CYS A 73 0.37 -12.41 -28.95
N VAL A 74 0.58 -12.15 -27.65
CA VAL A 74 -0.39 -11.47 -26.79
C VAL A 74 -0.61 -10.03 -27.23
N LYS A 75 0.47 -9.29 -27.56
CA LYS A 75 0.39 -7.91 -28.05
C LYS A 75 -0.48 -7.79 -29.30
N ARG A 76 -0.35 -8.72 -30.26
CA ARG A 76 -1.14 -8.71 -31.49
C ARG A 76 -2.64 -8.91 -31.21
N SER A 77 -2.98 -9.79 -30.27
CA SER A 77 -4.36 -10.07 -29.88
C SER A 77 -4.97 -8.93 -29.06
N LEU A 78 -4.20 -8.36 -28.13
CA LEU A 78 -4.61 -7.21 -27.32
C LEU A 78 -4.75 -5.92 -28.12
N ALA A 79 -4.00 -5.77 -29.23
CA ALA A 79 -4.13 -4.60 -30.10
C ALA A 79 -5.56 -4.41 -30.64
N CYS A 80 -6.33 -5.50 -30.82
CA CYS A 80 -7.75 -5.45 -31.17
C CYS A 80 -8.62 -4.93 -30.00
N CYS A 81 -8.23 -5.23 -28.76
CA CYS A 81 -8.96 -4.83 -27.55
C CYS A 81 -8.66 -3.39 -27.10
N CYS A 82 -7.56 -2.78 -27.58
CA CYS A 82 -7.16 -1.42 -27.22
C CYS A 82 -7.72 -0.32 -28.14
N HIS A 83 -8.62 -0.66 -29.07
CA HIS A 83 -9.40 0.33 -29.82
C HIS A 83 -10.65 0.76 -29.01
N TYR A 84 -10.47 1.72 -28.11
CA TYR A 84 -11.57 2.53 -27.55
C TYR A 84 -11.04 3.92 -27.21
#